data_AF-A0A4V2A4H1-F1
#
_entry.id   AF-A0A4V2A4H1-F1
#
_cell.length_a   1.000
_cell.length_b   1.000
_cell.length_c   1.000
_cell.angle_alpha   90.00
_cell.angle_beta   90.00
_cell.angle_gamma   90.00
#
_symmetry.space_group_name_H-M   'P 1'
#
loop_
_entity.id
_entity.type
_entity.pdbx_description
1 polymer ?
#
loop_
_entity_poly.entity_id
_entity_poly.type
_entity_poly.pdbx_seq_one_letter_code
_entity_poly.pdbx_strand_id
1 'polypeptide(L)'
;MKPAIVAIPVNEIVDWDSFHVVFARELGFPDFYGKNMNAWIDCMTSVDDPEDGLTSVHGTKEAGLLLNLGDCTEFAKRCPEQYEAILDSVGFVNHRRMEAGGEPVISLSFWNREPDRWPPCRGRFS
;
A
#
# COMPACT_ATOMS: atom_id res chain seq x y z
N MET A 1 -2.43 -15.05 -14.21
CA MET A 1 -1.88 -15.45 -12.89
C MET A 1 -2.68 -14.75 -11.79
N LYS A 2 -2.51 -15.16 -10.53
CA LYS A 2 -3.12 -14.47 -9.38
C LYS A 2 -2.08 -13.54 -8.76
N PRO A 3 -2.47 -12.34 -8.29
CA PRO A 3 -1.56 -11.46 -7.57
C PRO A 3 -1.09 -12.11 -6.28
N ALA A 4 0.13 -11.78 -5.84
CA ALA A 4 0.50 -12.01 -4.45
C ALA A 4 -0.34 -11.07 -3.58
N ILE A 5 -0.94 -11.60 -2.51
CA ILE A 5 -1.80 -10.81 -1.61
C ILE A 5 -1.11 -10.76 -0.25
N VAL A 6 -0.85 -9.55 0.23
CA VAL A 6 -0.31 -9.31 1.57
C VAL A 6 -1.34 -8.55 2.40
N ALA A 7 -1.71 -9.13 3.53
CA ALA A 7 -2.57 -8.45 4.49
C ALA A 7 -1.72 -7.48 5.33
N ILE A 8 -2.14 -6.22 5.38
CA ILE A 8 -1.47 -5.21 6.20
C ILE A 8 -2.34 -4.94 7.43
N PRO A 9 -1.89 -5.28 8.66
CA PRO A 9 -2.65 -5.05 9.88
C PRO A 9 -2.63 -3.57 10.26
N VAL A 10 -3.42 -2.76 9.56
CA VAL A 10 -3.53 -1.30 9.76
C VAL A 10 -4.02 -0.90 11.15
N ASN A 11 -4.60 -1.83 11.90
CA ASN A 11 -4.96 -1.65 13.30
C ASN A 11 -3.74 -1.54 14.23
N GLU A 12 -2.59 -2.10 13.84
CA GLU A 12 -1.33 -1.99 14.59
C GLU A 12 -0.60 -0.67 14.33
N ILE A 13 -0.99 0.08 13.28
CA ILE A 13 -0.37 1.36 12.93
C ILE A 13 -1.03 2.46 13.79
N VAL A 14 -0.23 3.07 14.66
CA VAL A 14 -0.62 4.14 15.58
C VAL A 14 0.22 5.41 15.41
N ASP A 15 1.34 5.32 14.69
CA ASP A 15 2.30 6.38 14.39
C ASP A 15 3.21 5.96 13.21
N TRP A 16 4.21 6.77 12.88
CA TRP A 16 5.18 6.47 11.82
C TRP A 16 6.12 5.32 12.15
N ASP A 17 6.48 5.11 13.42
CA ASP A 17 7.36 4.02 13.80
C ASP A 17 6.67 2.67 13.63
N SER A 18 5.44 2.55 14.13
CA SER A 18 4.59 1.37 13.94
C SER A 18 4.25 1.13 12.46
N PHE A 19 4.05 2.19 11.67
CA PHE A 19 3.90 2.08 10.21
C PHE A 19 5.08 1.33 9.59
N HIS A 20 6.31 1.81 9.82
CA HIS A 20 7.50 1.22 9.24
C HIS A 20 7.75 -0.20 9.75
N VAL A 21 7.45 -0.48 11.02
CA VAL A 21 7.57 -1.83 11.59
C VAL A 21 6.58 -2.80 10.93
N VAL A 22 5.31 -2.41 10.77
CA VAL A 22 4.28 -3.25 10.15
C VAL A 22 4.65 -3.56 8.70
N PHE A 23 4.99 -2.55 7.90
CA PHE A 23 5.34 -2.77 6.50
C PHE A 23 6.62 -3.60 6.34
N ALA A 24 7.66 -3.32 7.13
CA ALA A 24 8.89 -4.11 7.08
C ALA A 24 8.66 -5.58 7.44
N ARG A 25 7.79 -5.85 8.43
CA ARG A 25 7.43 -7.21 8.84
C ARG A 25 6.64 -7.94 7.75
N GLU A 26 5.57 -7.34 7.24
CA GLU A 26 4.66 -8.03 6.30
C GLU A 26 5.23 -8.17 4.89
N LEU A 27 6.10 -7.24 4.46
CA LEU A 27 6.73 -7.29 3.13
C LEU A 27 8.16 -7.84 3.15
N GLY A 28 8.71 -8.08 4.36
CA GLY A 28 10.07 -8.53 4.57
C GLY A 28 11.11 -7.58 4.00
N PHE A 29 11.03 -6.30 4.39
CA PHE A 29 12.07 -5.33 4.06
C PHE A 29 13.42 -5.72 4.71
N PRO A 30 14.55 -5.34 4.10
CA PRO A 30 15.87 -5.70 4.61
C PRO A 30 16.19 -5.04 5.97
N ASP A 31 17.13 -5.62 6.71
CA ASP A 31 17.56 -5.13 8.03
C ASP A 31 18.09 -3.68 8.01
N PHE A 32 18.56 -3.21 6.85
CA PHE A 32 19.04 -1.83 6.63
C PHE A 32 17.94 -0.86 6.19
N TYR A 33 16.66 -1.24 6.31
CA TYR A 33 15.54 -0.39 5.97
C TYR A 33 15.54 0.94 6.77
N GLY A 34 15.61 2.06 6.05
CA GLY A 34 15.82 3.39 6.62
C GLY A 34 14.61 4.04 7.32
N LYS A 35 13.49 3.32 7.48
CA LYS A 35 12.27 3.79 8.18
C LYS A 35 11.82 5.20 7.79
N ASN A 36 11.74 5.44 6.49
CA ASN A 36 11.19 6.67 5.91
C ASN A 36 10.50 6.35 4.58
N MET A 37 9.72 7.29 4.05
CA MET A 37 8.94 7.06 2.84
C MET A 37 9.78 6.89 1.57
N ASN A 38 10.97 7.48 1.48
CA ASN A 38 11.86 7.23 0.35
C ASN A 38 12.33 5.78 0.34
N ALA A 39 12.77 5.27 1.50
CA ALA A 39 13.16 3.87 1.66
C ALA A 39 11.98 2.92 1.37
N TRP A 40 10.74 3.31 1.76
CA TRP A 40 9.54 2.54 1.43
C TRP A 40 9.32 2.49 -0.09
N ILE A 41 9.37 3.63 -0.77
CA ILE A 41 9.18 3.74 -2.23
C ILE A 41 10.23 2.90 -2.96
N ASP A 42 11.49 2.94 -2.51
CA ASP A 42 12.57 2.17 -3.12
C ASP A 42 12.31 0.66 -3.01
N CYS A 43 11.91 0.16 -1.83
CA CYS A 43 11.57 -1.25 -1.66
C CYS A 43 10.39 -1.68 -2.53
N MET A 44 9.37 -0.81 -2.63
CA MET A 44 8.15 -1.10 -3.38
C MET A 44 8.32 -0.97 -4.89
N THR A 45 9.28 -0.17 -5.36
CA THR A 45 9.58 -0.02 -6.79
C THR A 45 10.14 -1.31 -7.36
N SER A 46 10.86 -2.12 -6.58
CA SER A 46 11.46 -3.39 -7.00
C SER A 46 10.67 -4.63 -6.57
N VAL A 47 9.39 -4.47 -6.25
CA VAL A 47 8.59 -5.57 -5.65
C VAL A 47 8.30 -6.74 -6.60
N ASP A 48 8.49 -6.56 -7.90
CA ASP A 48 8.36 -7.60 -8.93
C ASP A 48 9.72 -8.19 -9.37
N ASP A 49 10.81 -7.77 -8.75
CA ASP A 49 12.16 -8.27 -9.01
C ASP A 49 12.77 -8.92 -7.75
N PRO A 50 12.72 -10.26 -7.64
CA PRO A 50 13.31 -10.97 -6.51
C PRO A 50 14.84 -10.82 -6.40
N GLU A 51 15.53 -10.49 -7.49
CA GLU A 51 17.01 -10.38 -7.48
C GLU A 51 17.50 -9.14 -6.73
N ASP A 52 16.66 -8.09 -6.63
CA ASP A 52 16.98 -6.86 -5.91
C ASP A 52 17.03 -7.07 -4.38
N GLY A 53 16.39 -8.11 -3.85
CA GLY A 53 16.45 -8.47 -2.43
C GLY A 53 15.88 -7.43 -1.45
N LEU A 54 15.07 -6.48 -1.96
CA LEU A 54 14.49 -5.38 -1.17
C LEU A 54 13.17 -5.73 -0.47
N THR A 55 12.57 -6.86 -0.82
CA THR A 55 11.36 -7.41 -0.20
C THR A 55 11.51 -8.93 -0.14
N SER A 56 10.86 -9.60 0.80
CA SER A 56 10.76 -11.07 0.81
C SER A 56 9.47 -11.56 0.15
N VAL A 57 8.52 -10.66 -0.09
CA VAL A 57 7.27 -10.93 -0.79
C VAL A 57 7.28 -10.21 -2.12
N HIS A 58 7.11 -10.99 -3.19
CA HIS A 58 7.18 -10.47 -4.54
C HIS A 58 5.84 -10.55 -5.26
N GLY A 59 5.50 -9.49 -5.97
CA GLY A 59 4.52 -9.55 -7.05
C GLY A 59 5.12 -10.24 -8.28
N THR A 60 4.28 -10.63 -9.23
CA THR A 60 4.79 -11.00 -10.57
C THR A 60 4.65 -9.81 -11.50
N LYS A 61 5.41 -9.81 -12.61
CA LYS A 61 5.32 -8.74 -13.62
C LYS A 61 3.92 -8.64 -14.23
N GLU A 62 3.18 -9.74 -14.29
CA GLU A 62 1.87 -9.84 -14.94
C GLU A 62 0.68 -9.66 -13.99
N ALA A 63 0.85 -9.88 -12.69
CA ALA A 63 -0.23 -9.84 -11.71
C ALA A 63 0.01 -8.85 -10.56
N GLY A 64 1.27 -8.46 -10.32
CA GLY A 64 1.66 -7.53 -9.28
C GLY A 64 1.47 -8.07 -7.86
N LEU A 65 1.60 -7.15 -6.91
CA LEU A 65 1.36 -7.29 -5.48
C LEU A 65 0.09 -6.52 -5.11
N LEU A 66 -0.82 -7.18 -4.40
CA LEU A 66 -2.00 -6.56 -3.81
C LEU A 66 -1.77 -6.38 -2.30
N LEU A 67 -1.80 -5.13 -1.84
CA LEU A 67 -1.83 -4.80 -0.42
C LEU A 67 -3.28 -4.75 0.03
N ASN A 68 -3.66 -5.70 0.87
CA ASN A 68 -4.98 -5.78 1.48
C ASN A 68 -4.97 -5.08 2.84
N LEU A 69 -5.49 -3.87 2.88
CA LEU A 69 -5.59 -3.07 4.11
C LEU A 69 -6.89 -3.34 4.87
N GLY A 70 -7.85 -4.06 4.28
CA GLY A 70 -9.12 -4.39 4.92
C GLY A 70 -9.96 -3.16 5.28
N ASP A 71 -10.52 -3.15 6.50
CA ASP A 71 -11.26 -1.99 7.01
C ASP A 71 -10.29 -0.93 7.57
N CYS A 72 -10.13 0.14 6.81
CA CYS A 72 -9.28 1.28 7.15
C CYS A 72 -10.02 2.40 7.85
N THR A 73 -11.32 2.27 8.16
CA THR A 73 -12.14 3.37 8.69
C THR A 73 -11.54 4.00 9.94
N GLU A 74 -11.14 3.19 10.92
CA GLU A 74 -10.54 3.69 12.17
C GLU A 74 -9.07 4.07 11.99
N PHE A 75 -8.36 3.39 11.07
CA PHE A 75 -6.98 3.73 10.75
C PHE A 75 -6.89 5.12 10.10
N ALA A 76 -7.73 5.41 9.09
CA ALA A 76 -7.77 6.70 8.42
C ALA A 76 -8.15 7.85 9.37
N LYS A 77 -8.94 7.59 10.42
CA LYS A 77 -9.24 8.59 11.47
C LYS A 77 -8.09 8.77 12.46
N ARG A 78 -7.47 7.68 12.90
CA ARG A 78 -6.40 7.68 13.91
C ARG A 78 -5.09 8.23 13.35
N CYS A 79 -4.77 7.85 12.12
CA CYS A 79 -3.49 8.07 11.46
C CYS A 79 -3.74 8.57 10.02
N PRO A 80 -4.37 9.74 9.84
CA PRO A 80 -4.76 10.25 8.52
C PRO A 80 -3.55 10.45 7.60
N GLU A 81 -2.44 10.98 8.14
CA GLU A 81 -1.21 11.21 7.37
C GLU A 81 -0.60 9.90 6.85
N GLN A 82 -0.56 8.84 7.68
CA GLN A 82 -0.04 7.53 7.27
C GLN A 82 -0.96 6.86 6.25
N TYR A 83 -2.28 7.02 6.40
CA TYR A 83 -3.25 6.51 5.43
C TYR A 83 -3.09 7.19 4.07
N GLU A 84 -3.04 8.53 4.03
CA GLU A 84 -2.79 9.30 2.80
C GLU A 84 -1.45 8.92 2.18
N ALA A 85 -0.41 8.77 3.01
CA ALA A 85 0.91 8.36 2.53
C ALA A 85 0.92 6.99 1.84
N ILE A 86 0.09 6.03 2.26
CA ILE A 86 -0.04 4.75 1.53
C ILE A 86 -0.63 5.00 0.13
N LEU A 87 -1.71 5.77 0.04
CA LEU A 87 -2.39 6.05 -1.23
C LEU A 87 -1.45 6.77 -2.20
N ASP A 88 -0.81 7.84 -1.73
CA ASP A 88 0.10 8.65 -2.53
C ASP A 88 1.34 7.87 -2.94
N SER A 89 1.93 7.09 -2.03
CA SER A 89 3.16 6.35 -2.33
C SER A 89 2.93 5.21 -3.31
N VAL A 90 1.80 4.50 -3.21
CA VAL A 90 1.43 3.48 -4.22
C VAL A 90 1.20 4.12 -5.58
N GLY A 91 0.47 5.24 -5.62
CA GLY A 91 0.27 6.01 -6.85
C GLY A 91 1.60 6.46 -7.46
N PHE A 92 2.51 6.96 -6.63
CA PHE A 92 3.83 7.43 -7.06
C PHE A 92 4.72 6.31 -7.58
N VAL A 93 4.79 5.16 -6.90
CA VAL A 93 5.56 3.99 -7.38
C VAL A 93 5.06 3.55 -8.76
N ASN A 94 3.75 3.37 -8.91
CA ASN A 94 3.16 2.98 -10.18
C ASN A 94 3.41 4.03 -11.28
N HIS A 95 3.27 5.33 -10.97
CA HIS A 95 3.55 6.40 -11.91
C HIS A 95 5.02 6.39 -12.38
N ARG A 96 5.99 6.27 -11.46
CA ARG A 96 7.42 6.18 -11.80
C ARG A 96 7.74 4.98 -12.70
N ARG A 97 7.10 3.83 -12.45
CA ARG A 97 7.29 2.64 -13.30
C ARG A 97 6.75 2.85 -14.70
N MET A 98 5.59 3.48 -14.83
CA MET A 98 4.99 3.82 -16.12
C MET A 98 5.88 4.79 -16.92
N GLU A 99 6.46 5.80 -16.27
CA GLU A 99 7.42 6.73 -16.89
C GLU A 99 8.68 6.00 -17.41
N ALA A 100 9.09 4.92 -16.73
CA ALA A 100 10.20 4.07 -17.16
C ALA A 100 9.81 3.01 -18.21
N GLY A 101 8.56 2.99 -18.69
CA GLY A 101 8.05 2.03 -19.67
C GLY A 101 7.65 0.66 -19.09
N GLY A 102 7.60 0.53 -17.76
CA GLY A 102 7.08 -0.65 -17.08
C GLY A 102 5.56 -0.59 -16.85
N GLU A 103 5.02 -1.65 -16.26
CA GLU A 103 3.62 -1.75 -15.86
C GLU A 103 3.44 -1.42 -14.36
N PRO A 104 2.24 -1.00 -13.92
CA PRO A 104 1.95 -0.83 -12.51
C PRO A 104 1.88 -2.22 -11.84
N VAL A 105 2.61 -2.37 -10.74
CA VAL A 105 2.74 -3.67 -10.06
C VAL A 105 2.14 -3.67 -8.67
N ILE A 106 1.58 -2.56 -8.19
CA ILE A 106 0.97 -2.49 -6.85
C ILE A 106 -0.51 -2.12 -6.96
N SER A 107 -1.36 -2.90 -6.31
CA SER A 107 -2.78 -2.63 -6.13
C SER A 107 -3.14 -2.54 -4.66
N LEU A 108 -4.14 -1.72 -4.34
CA LEU A 108 -4.70 -1.60 -2.99
C LEU A 108 -6.10 -2.22 -2.93
N SER A 109 -6.38 -2.94 -1.85
CA SER A 109 -7.74 -3.35 -1.49
C SER A 109 -8.06 -2.84 -0.08
N PHE A 110 -9.06 -1.98 0.02
CA PHE A 110 -9.49 -1.43 1.31
C PHE A 110 -10.94 -0.98 1.24
N TRP A 111 -11.52 -0.83 2.43
CA TRP A 111 -12.80 -0.17 2.65
C TRP A 111 -12.60 0.91 3.72
N ASN A 112 -13.06 2.12 3.43
CA ASN A 112 -13.01 3.24 4.36
C ASN A 112 -14.38 3.90 4.39
N ARG A 113 -15.12 3.73 5.50
CA ARG A 113 -16.48 4.25 5.70
C ARG A 113 -16.47 5.73 6.09
N GLU A 114 -15.79 6.61 5.36
CA GLU A 114 -15.89 8.04 5.67
C GLU A 114 -17.37 8.41 5.94
N PRO A 115 -17.71 9.10 7.06
CA PRO A 115 -19.10 9.25 7.48
C PRO A 115 -20.00 10.05 6.51
N ASP A 116 -19.46 10.81 5.54
CA ASP A 116 -20.29 11.70 4.72
C ASP A 116 -19.68 12.17 3.38
N ARG A 117 -18.55 11.61 2.92
CA ARG A 117 -18.01 11.95 1.60
C ARG A 117 -18.29 10.83 0.59
N TRP A 118 -19.30 11.10 -0.25
CA TRP A 118 -19.70 10.45 -1.52
C TRP A 118 -21.07 9.73 -1.45
N PRO A 119 -22.06 10.16 -2.26
CA PRO A 119 -23.42 10.42 -1.79
C PRO A 119 -24.15 9.14 -1.35
N PRO A 120 -24.95 9.17 -0.26
CA PRO A 120 -26.08 8.26 -0.21
C PRO A 120 -27.01 8.69 -1.34
N CYS A 121 -27.25 7.83 -2.32
CA CYS A 121 -28.35 8.00 -3.26
C CYS A 121 -29.66 8.09 -2.44
N ARG A 122 -30.02 9.29 -1.98
CA ARG A 122 -31.38 9.58 -1.53
C ARG A 122 -32.23 9.58 -2.78
N GLY A 123 -33.10 8.58 -2.84
CA GLY A 123 -34.00 8.32 -3.94
C GLY A 123 -34.63 9.59 -4.52
N ARG A 124 -34.67 9.60 -5.84
CA ARG A 124 -35.76 10.23 -6.57
C ARG A 124 -36.07 9.37 -7.79
N PHE A 125 -36.65 8.20 -7.53
CA PHE A 125 -37.66 7.67 -8.44
C PHE A 125 -38.95 8.39 -8.09
N SER A 126 -39.32 9.35 -8.93
CA SER A 126 -40.64 9.95 -9.01
C SER A 126 -40.89 10.25 -10.47
#